data_AF-A0A662FVE7-F1
#
_entry.id   AF-A0A662FVE7-F1
#
_cell.length_a   1.000
_cell.length_b   1.000
_cell.length_c   1.000
_cell.angle_alpha   90.00
_cell.angle_beta   90.00
_cell.angle_gamma   90.00
#
_symmetry.space_group_name_H-M   'P 1'
#
loop_
_entity.id
_entity.type
_entity.pdbx_description
1 polymer ?
#
loop_
_entity_poly.entity_id
_entity_poly.type
_entity_poly.pdbx_seq_one_letter_code
_entity_poly.pdbx_strand_id
1 'polypeptide(L)'
;ALASQNAGHTTLFAVLTPNLLVKPVTLIAPKVTIKNMRQAELAFGPAQYAIAKAVADSVAEGVIPKELVDDIVIICGLFIHPAAKDPDKVYQYNYEAVKLAIKRAFGYEPKIDEILEKKDVVEHPFYKRK
;
A
#
# COMPACT_ATOMS: atom_id res chain seq x y z
N ALA A 1 -1.90 -12.97 -10.70
CA ALA A 1 -0.88 -12.34 -9.82
C ALA A 1 -0.50 -13.26 -8.66
N LEU A 2 -1.42 -13.57 -7.73
CA LEU A 2 -1.10 -14.43 -6.56
C LEU A 2 -0.56 -15.82 -6.91
N ALA A 3 -1.03 -16.45 -7.99
CA ALA A 3 -0.52 -17.76 -8.42
C ALA A 3 0.80 -17.69 -9.23
N SER A 4 1.25 -16.49 -9.61
CA SER A 4 2.36 -16.27 -10.55
C SER A 4 3.53 -15.59 -9.84
N GLN A 5 4.17 -16.33 -8.94
CA GLN A 5 5.26 -15.84 -8.11
C GLN A 5 6.56 -15.74 -8.93
N ASN A 6 7.34 -14.69 -8.68
CA ASN A 6 8.65 -14.48 -9.30
C ASN A 6 9.71 -14.31 -8.22
N ALA A 7 10.94 -14.75 -8.51
CA ALA A 7 12.06 -14.60 -7.59
C ALA A 7 12.23 -13.12 -7.17
N GLY A 8 12.23 -12.89 -5.85
CA GLY A 8 12.36 -11.56 -5.25
C GLY A 8 11.12 -10.66 -5.34
N HIS A 9 10.02 -11.12 -5.94
CA HIS A 9 8.78 -10.34 -6.12
C HIS A 9 7.56 -11.16 -5.72
N THR A 10 7.63 -11.77 -4.54
CA THR A 10 6.55 -12.60 -4.03
C THR A 10 5.33 -11.75 -3.66
N THR A 11 4.17 -12.06 -4.23
CA THR A 11 2.89 -11.44 -3.87
C THR A 11 2.16 -12.28 -2.83
N LEU A 12 1.43 -11.63 -1.93
CA LEU A 12 0.67 -12.30 -0.88
C LEU A 12 -0.55 -11.46 -0.48
N PHE A 13 -1.41 -12.02 0.35
CA PHE A 13 -2.51 -11.27 0.93
C PHE A 13 -2.11 -10.53 2.22
N ALA A 14 -2.64 -9.32 2.39
CA ALA A 14 -2.47 -8.56 3.63
C ALA A 14 -3.29 -9.21 4.77
N VAL A 15 -2.65 -9.50 5.89
CA VAL A 15 -3.31 -10.05 7.09
C VAL A 15 -2.97 -9.18 8.29
N LEU A 16 -3.90 -9.05 9.24
CA LEU A 16 -3.61 -8.40 10.53
C LEU A 16 -2.69 -9.29 11.39
N THR A 17 -2.89 -10.60 11.27
CA THR A 17 -2.11 -11.66 11.88
C THR A 17 -2.43 -12.95 11.12
N PRO A 18 -1.60 -14.02 11.17
CA PRO A 18 -1.97 -15.29 10.57
C PRO A 18 -3.39 -15.73 10.96
N ASN A 19 -4.16 -16.20 9.97
CA ASN A 19 -5.58 -16.57 10.09
C ASN A 19 -6.58 -15.40 10.29
N LEU A 20 -6.15 -14.14 10.17
CA LEU A 20 -7.03 -12.97 10.16
C LEU A 20 -6.74 -12.08 8.96
N LEU A 21 -7.28 -12.50 7.81
CA LEU A 21 -7.22 -11.78 6.54
C LEU A 21 -8.03 -10.47 6.62
N VAL A 22 -7.51 -9.37 6.08
CA VAL A 22 -8.29 -8.13 5.99
C VAL A 22 -9.31 -8.22 4.85
N LYS A 23 -10.48 -7.59 5.05
CA LYS A 23 -11.45 -7.33 4.00
C LYS A 23 -11.59 -5.81 3.75
N PRO A 24 -11.67 -5.33 2.50
CA PRO A 24 -11.62 -6.11 1.27
C PRO A 24 -10.28 -6.83 1.05
N VAL A 25 -10.32 -7.97 0.36
CA VAL A 25 -9.12 -8.79 0.14
C VAL A 25 -8.05 -7.95 -0.55
N THR A 26 -6.90 -7.84 0.10
CA THR A 26 -5.83 -6.94 -0.33
C THR A 26 -4.60 -7.73 -0.75
N LEU A 27 -4.23 -7.66 -2.04
CA LEU A 27 -3.00 -8.21 -2.57
C LEU A 27 -1.85 -7.22 -2.36
N ILE A 28 -0.74 -7.66 -1.78
CA ILE A 28 0.50 -6.89 -1.67
C ILE A 28 1.46 -7.32 -2.78
N ALA A 29 1.93 -6.35 -3.57
CA ALA A 29 2.90 -6.53 -4.64
C ALA A 29 4.18 -5.71 -4.37
N PRO A 30 5.30 -6.34 -4.00
CA PRO A 30 6.58 -5.64 -3.81
C PRO A 30 7.08 -4.98 -5.11
N LYS A 31 7.51 -3.73 -5.02
CA LYS A 31 8.09 -2.95 -6.15
C LYS A 31 9.61 -3.04 -6.24
N VAL A 32 10.26 -3.55 -5.19
CA VAL A 32 11.71 -3.65 -5.08
C VAL A 32 12.06 -5.12 -4.85
N THR A 33 13.06 -5.63 -5.59
CA THR A 33 13.53 -7.00 -5.46
C THR A 33 13.96 -7.29 -4.02
N ILE A 34 13.30 -8.25 -3.38
CA ILE A 34 13.66 -8.78 -2.06
C ILE A 34 14.86 -9.73 -2.23
N LYS A 35 15.99 -9.39 -1.61
CA LYS A 35 17.27 -10.12 -1.75
C LYS A 35 17.67 -10.93 -0.52
N ASN A 36 17.07 -10.67 0.64
CA ASN A 36 17.42 -11.34 1.89
C ASN A 36 16.25 -11.34 2.89
N MET A 37 16.39 -12.14 3.95
CA MET A 37 15.36 -12.31 4.97
C MET A 37 15.03 -11.02 5.70
N ARG A 38 16.00 -10.14 5.97
CA ARG A 38 15.72 -8.84 6.60
C ARG A 38 14.76 -7.99 5.77
N GLN A 39 14.93 -7.97 4.44
CA GLN A 39 14.00 -7.26 3.55
C GLN A 39 12.62 -7.92 3.52
N ALA A 40 12.58 -9.26 3.54
CA ALA A 40 11.33 -10.01 3.62
C ALA A 40 10.59 -9.74 4.95
N GLU A 41 11.31 -9.71 6.06
CA GLU A 41 10.78 -9.40 7.40
C GLU A 41 10.18 -7.99 7.45
N LEU A 42 10.84 -6.98 6.86
CA LEU A 42 10.26 -5.63 6.79
C LEU A 42 9.01 -5.58 5.91
N ALA A 43 9.00 -6.27 4.78
CA ALA A 43 7.87 -6.29 3.86
C ALA A 43 6.67 -7.07 4.41
N PHE A 44 6.91 -8.22 5.04
CA PHE A 44 5.88 -9.17 5.46
C PHE A 44 5.68 -9.22 6.98
N GLY A 45 6.27 -8.27 7.69
CA GLY A 45 5.99 -7.98 9.10
C GLY A 45 5.33 -6.60 9.23
N PRO A 46 6.10 -5.53 9.52
CA PRO A 46 5.54 -4.21 9.79
C PRO A 46 4.77 -3.63 8.61
N ALA A 47 5.24 -3.77 7.36
CA ALA A 47 4.51 -3.23 6.21
C ALA A 47 3.21 -4.00 5.91
N GLN A 48 3.22 -5.34 5.99
CA GLN A 48 2.00 -6.13 5.80
C GLN A 48 0.95 -5.79 6.86
N TYR A 49 1.35 -5.73 8.13
CA TYR A 49 0.45 -5.36 9.22
C TYR A 49 -0.09 -3.94 9.04
N ALA A 50 0.77 -2.98 8.67
CA ALA A 50 0.37 -1.61 8.39
C ALA A 50 -0.68 -1.51 7.27
N ILE A 51 -0.47 -2.22 6.15
CA ILE A 51 -1.42 -2.27 5.03
C ILE A 51 -2.75 -2.86 5.50
N ALA A 52 -2.72 -4.01 6.18
CA ALA A 52 -3.94 -4.68 6.66
C ALA A 52 -4.71 -3.80 7.65
N LYS A 53 -4.01 -3.17 8.60
CA LYS A 53 -4.63 -2.27 9.58
C LYS A 53 -5.22 -1.04 8.91
N ALA A 54 -4.52 -0.42 7.96
CA ALA A 54 -5.02 0.74 7.22
C ALA A 54 -6.32 0.45 6.45
N VAL A 55 -6.41 -0.75 5.85
CA VAL A 55 -7.63 -1.21 5.18
C VAL A 55 -8.76 -1.42 6.19
N ALA A 56 -8.49 -2.14 7.29
CA ALA A 56 -9.49 -2.39 8.32
C ALA A 56 -10.03 -1.09 8.96
N ASP A 57 -9.14 -0.15 9.26
CA ASP A 57 -9.52 1.15 9.82
C ASP A 57 -10.29 1.99 8.80
N SER A 58 -9.97 1.89 7.50
CA SER A 58 -10.73 2.58 6.45
C SER A 58 -12.16 2.02 6.32
N VAL A 59 -12.38 0.74 6.60
CA VAL A 59 -13.72 0.15 6.72
C VAL A 59 -14.40 0.62 8.00
N ALA A 60 -13.69 0.64 9.13
CA ALA A 60 -14.23 1.07 10.42
C ALA A 60 -14.68 2.55 10.40
N GLU A 61 -13.93 3.39 9.69
CA GLU A 61 -14.21 4.82 9.50
C GLU A 61 -15.26 5.10 8.40
N GLY A 62 -15.71 4.07 7.68
CA GLY A 62 -16.70 4.20 6.61
C GLY A 62 -16.16 4.80 5.31
N VAL A 63 -14.84 4.95 5.17
CA VAL A 63 -14.21 5.32 3.89
C VAL A 63 -14.43 4.23 2.85
N ILE A 64 -14.28 2.97 3.28
CA ILE A 64 -14.72 1.79 2.53
C ILE A 64 -16.07 1.36 3.12
N PRO A 65 -17.18 1.45 2.37
CA PRO A 65 -18.46 0.95 2.84
C PRO A 65 -18.41 -0.55 3.17
N LYS A 66 -19.00 -0.95 4.30
CA LYS A 66 -18.95 -2.34 4.79
C LYS A 66 -19.59 -3.33 3.83
N GLU A 67 -20.62 -2.89 3.13
CA GLU A 67 -21.35 -3.66 2.14
C GLU A 67 -20.51 -4.01 0.90
N LEU A 68 -19.44 -3.25 0.61
CA LEU A 68 -18.58 -3.49 -0.56
C LEU A 68 -17.42 -4.43 -0.28
N VAL A 69 -17.13 -4.78 0.98
CA VAL A 69 -15.87 -5.44 1.35
C VAL A 69 -15.71 -6.84 0.76
N ASP A 70 -16.80 -7.49 0.38
CA ASP A 70 -16.81 -8.80 -0.27
C ASP A 70 -16.89 -8.73 -1.80
N ASP A 71 -17.18 -7.55 -2.37
CA ASP A 71 -17.36 -7.34 -3.82
C ASP A 71 -16.14 -6.71 -4.50
N ILE A 72 -15.21 -6.16 -3.71
CA ILE A 72 -14.02 -5.49 -4.23
C ILE A 72 -12.73 -6.12 -3.72
N VAL A 73 -11.65 -5.85 -4.45
CA VAL A 73 -10.28 -6.21 -4.05
C VAL A 73 -9.39 -4.98 -4.12
N ILE A 74 -8.34 -4.96 -3.29
CA ILE A 74 -7.32 -3.91 -3.31
C ILE A 74 -6.01 -4.50 -3.83
N ILE A 75 -5.37 -3.82 -4.78
CA ILE A 75 -4.02 -4.16 -5.24
C ILE A 75 -3.06 -3.09 -4.69
N CYS A 76 -2.29 -3.45 -3.67
CA CYS A 76 -1.37 -2.57 -2.97
C CYS A 76 0.06 -2.79 -3.46
N GLY A 77 0.62 -1.80 -4.18
CA GLY A 77 2.03 -1.81 -4.56
C GLY A 77 2.93 -1.31 -3.44
N LEU A 78 3.73 -2.20 -2.85
CA LEU A 78 4.60 -1.91 -1.70
C LEU A 78 6.00 -1.47 -2.15
N PHE A 79 6.41 -0.26 -1.74
CA PHE A 79 7.79 0.21 -1.90
C PHE A 79 8.49 0.27 -0.54
N ILE A 80 9.59 -0.47 -0.41
CA ILE A 80 10.52 -0.34 0.71
C ILE A 80 11.91 -0.19 0.10
N HIS A 81 12.59 0.91 0.43
CA HIS A 81 13.95 1.14 -0.05
C HIS A 81 14.89 0.03 0.50
N PRO A 82 15.85 -0.51 -0.29
CA PRO A 82 16.74 -1.58 0.17
C PRO A 82 17.55 -1.28 1.44
N ALA A 83 17.78 0.01 1.71
CA ALA A 83 18.48 0.49 2.89
C ALA A 83 17.57 0.81 4.10
N ALA A 84 16.27 0.52 4.01
CA ALA A 84 15.36 0.65 5.15
C ALA A 84 15.78 -0.32 6.28
N LYS A 85 15.74 0.17 7.52
CA LYS A 85 16.20 -0.59 8.70
C LYS A 85 15.28 -0.50 9.91
N ASP A 86 14.44 0.53 9.96
CA ASP A 86 13.60 0.88 11.09
C ASP A 86 12.18 0.31 10.87
N PRO A 87 11.80 -0.76 11.60
CA PRO A 87 10.50 -1.40 11.41
C PRO A 87 9.32 -0.50 11.82
N ASP A 88 9.51 0.39 12.81
CA ASP A 88 8.44 1.27 13.29
C ASP A 88 8.12 2.35 12.24
N LYS A 89 9.14 2.90 11.60
CA LYS A 89 8.95 3.82 10.45
C LYS A 89 8.35 3.11 9.25
N VAL A 90 8.76 1.86 8.97
CA VAL A 90 8.15 1.06 7.90
C VAL A 90 6.67 0.85 8.19
N TYR A 91 6.29 0.53 9.42
CA TYR A 91 4.89 0.42 9.82
C TYR A 91 4.15 1.75 9.65
N GLN A 92 4.63 2.82 10.29
CA GLN A 92 3.96 4.10 10.34
C GLN A 92 3.72 4.67 8.93
N TYR A 93 4.77 4.74 8.10
CA TYR A 93 4.66 5.36 6.78
C TYR A 93 3.80 4.54 5.82
N ASN A 94 3.84 3.21 5.89
CA ASN A 94 2.96 2.39 5.06
C ASN A 94 1.50 2.51 5.52
N TYR A 95 1.24 2.56 6.83
CA TYR A 95 -0.12 2.71 7.36
C TYR A 95 -0.72 4.05 6.91
N GLU A 96 0.00 5.16 7.12
CA GLU A 96 -0.43 6.50 6.72
C GLU A 96 -0.62 6.62 5.20
N ALA A 97 0.34 6.10 4.41
CA ALA A 97 0.27 6.17 2.96
C ALA A 97 -0.91 5.35 2.40
N VAL A 98 -1.17 4.16 2.94
CA VAL A 98 -2.28 3.30 2.49
C VAL A 98 -3.62 3.91 2.87
N LYS A 99 -3.78 4.42 4.10
CA LYS A 99 -5.01 5.14 4.48
C LYS A 99 -5.28 6.34 3.58
N LEU A 100 -4.25 7.13 3.29
CA LEU A 100 -4.38 8.29 2.39
C LEU A 100 -4.75 7.84 0.96
N ALA A 101 -4.12 6.79 0.46
CA ALA A 101 -4.41 6.24 -0.87
C ALA A 101 -5.85 5.73 -0.98
N ILE A 102 -6.35 5.00 0.02
CA ILE A 102 -7.74 4.51 0.07
C ILE A 102 -8.71 5.69 0.12
N LYS A 103 -8.48 6.65 1.01
CA LYS A 103 -9.31 7.85 1.13
C LYS A 103 -9.41 8.60 -0.20
N ARG A 104 -8.28 8.80 -0.88
CA ARG A 104 -8.24 9.47 -2.18
C ARG A 104 -8.95 8.67 -3.27
N ALA A 105 -8.77 7.35 -3.30
CA ALA A 105 -9.42 6.49 -4.27
C ALA A 105 -10.96 6.54 -4.14
N PHE A 106 -11.49 6.42 -2.92
CA PHE A 106 -12.94 6.51 -2.66
C PHE A 106 -13.49 7.95 -2.76
N GLY A 107 -12.66 8.96 -2.52
CA GLY A 107 -13.00 10.37 -2.73
C GLY A 107 -12.91 10.85 -4.19
N TYR A 108 -12.42 10.00 -5.10
CA TYR A 108 -12.06 10.36 -6.47
C TYR A 108 -11.13 11.58 -6.51
N GLU A 109 -10.05 11.52 -5.73
CA GLU A 109 -9.04 12.58 -5.59
C GLU A 109 -7.66 12.14 -6.11
N PRO A 110 -6.85 13.08 -6.63
CA PRO A 110 -7.21 14.47 -6.94
C PRO A 110 -8.20 14.57 -8.10
N LYS A 111 -8.97 15.66 -8.17
CA LYS A 111 -9.84 15.94 -9.32
C LYS A 111 -9.00 16.27 -10.55
N ILE A 112 -9.56 16.04 -11.74
CA ILE A 112 -8.84 16.31 -12.99
C ILE A 112 -8.44 17.79 -13.11
N ASP A 113 -9.29 18.72 -12.66
CA ASP A 113 -9.01 20.15 -12.73
C ASP A 113 -7.79 20.54 -11.88
N GLU A 114 -7.66 19.97 -10.67
CA GLU A 114 -6.48 20.20 -9.82
C GLU A 114 -5.20 19.72 -10.51
N ILE A 115 -5.26 18.56 -11.19
CA ILE A 115 -4.11 18.03 -11.94
C ILE A 115 -3.75 18.99 -13.07
N LEU A 116 -4.74 19.43 -13.86
CA LEU A 116 -4.52 20.31 -15.02
C LEU A 116 -3.97 21.67 -14.62
N GLU A 117 -4.39 22.20 -13.47
CA GLU A 117 -3.87 23.45 -12.90
C GLU A 117 -2.41 23.30 -12.44
N LYS A 118 -2.09 22.19 -11.75
CA LYS A 118 -0.78 22.03 -11.10
C LYS A 118 0.31 21.39 -11.96
N LYS A 119 -0.04 20.70 -13.06
CA LYS A 119 0.90 19.86 -13.83
C LYS A 119 2.19 20.56 -14.28
N ASP A 120 2.18 21.87 -14.49
CA ASP A 120 3.33 22.64 -14.96
C ASP A 120 4.16 23.29 -13.83
N VAL A 121 3.67 23.29 -12.59
CA VAL A 121 4.32 23.96 -11.44
C VAL A 121 4.79 23.00 -10.34
N VAL A 122 4.46 21.72 -10.43
CA VAL A 122 4.94 20.70 -9.49
C VAL A 122 6.41 20.33 -9.74
N GLU A 123 7.13 20.00 -8.67
CA GLU A 123 8.49 19.46 -8.77
C GLU A 123 8.50 17.94 -8.55
N HIS A 124 9.16 17.21 -9.45
CA HIS A 124 9.38 15.78 -9.26
C HIS A 124 10.72 15.54 -8.54
N PRO A 125 10.78 14.70 -7.48
CA PRO A 125 12.01 14.51 -6.69
C PRO A 125 13.25 14.07 -7.48
N PHE A 126 13.04 13.39 -8.61
CA PHE A 126 14.12 12.91 -9.49
C PHE A 126 14.17 13.61 -10.86
N TYR A 127 13.34 14.61 -11.12
CA TYR A 127 13.34 15.34 -12.39
C TYR A 127 12.93 16.80 -12.18
N LYS A 128 13.86 17.72 -12.48
CA LYS A 128 13.61 19.16 -12.50
C LYS A 128 13.57 19.63 -13.95
N ARG A 129 12.48 20.29 -14.33
CA ARG A 129 12.34 20.93 -15.65
C ARG A 129 13.42 22.02 -15.76
N LYS A 130 14.18 22.00 -16.85
CA LYS A 130 15.13 23.07 -17.17
C LYS A 130 14.40 24.32 -17.64
#